data_AF-A0AAU4ZM80-F1
#
_entry.id   AF-A0AAU4ZM80-F1
#
_cell.length_a   1.000
_cell.length_b   1.000
_cell.length_c   1.000
_cell.angle_alpha   90.00
_cell.angle_beta   90.00
_cell.angle_gamma   90.00
#
_symmetry.space_group_name_H-M   'P 1'
#
loop_
_entity.id
_entity.type
_entity.pdbx_description
1 polymer ?
#
loop_
_entity_poly.entity_id
_entity_poly.type
_entity_poly.pdbx_seq_one_letter_code
_entity_poly.pdbx_strand_id
1 'polypeptide(L)'
;MTSPAVPALGWKGRHHRVFGDIHWSHADTAQAVTAFEAGRAEAEQHGAVGERAMTQVRLALALSFADPVRAGDELALAHQLLDGLDQRSNTLLAQVVALIKDTGTDSVPGRAQSLHADIEAAGLPFLHRFVELALAFHHAARGEEQDLAATISRLRELTATGDFAYFTDIAHFMGALPLPEPSATRWTKSEDDVRSAWRGLVQARQEYLRTGI
;
A
#
# COMPACT_ATOMS: atom_id res chain seq x y z
N MET A 1 18.22 -31.36 -13.04
CA MET A 1 17.01 -30.95 -12.29
C MET A 1 16.68 -29.53 -12.73
N THR A 2 15.76 -29.40 -13.67
CA THR A 2 15.40 -28.14 -14.34
C THR A 2 14.48 -27.32 -13.45
N SER A 3 14.87 -26.07 -13.17
CA SER A 3 14.05 -25.10 -12.46
C SER A 3 12.77 -24.82 -13.25
N PRO A 4 11.56 -24.80 -12.65
CA PRO A 4 10.35 -24.46 -13.38
C PRO A 4 10.41 -22.99 -13.81
N ALA A 5 10.31 -22.75 -15.11
CA ALA A 5 10.16 -21.42 -15.68
C ALA A 5 8.85 -20.81 -15.18
N VAL A 6 8.93 -19.65 -14.54
CA VAL A 6 7.75 -18.81 -14.28
C VAL A 6 7.14 -18.49 -15.65
N PRO A 7 5.85 -18.81 -15.91
CA PRO A 7 5.19 -18.42 -17.15
C PRO A 7 5.34 -16.92 -17.34
N ALA A 8 5.85 -16.49 -18.49
CA ALA A 8 6.08 -15.08 -18.80
C ALA A 8 4.77 -14.31 -18.57
N LEU A 9 4.69 -13.56 -17.47
CA LEU A 9 3.56 -12.73 -17.12
C LEU A 9 3.35 -11.76 -18.29
N GLY A 10 2.21 -11.89 -18.98
CA GLY A 10 2.03 -11.28 -20.31
C GLY A 10 2.43 -9.80 -20.35
N TRP A 11 3.25 -9.49 -21.35
CA TRP A 11 4.03 -8.29 -21.69
C TRP A 11 3.41 -6.87 -21.57
N LYS A 12 2.16 -6.70 -21.11
CA LYS A 12 1.56 -5.38 -20.90
C LYS A 12 1.86 -4.85 -19.49
N GLY A 13 3.11 -4.56 -19.12
CA GLY A 13 3.44 -3.92 -17.81
C GLY A 13 3.20 -4.76 -16.54
N ARG A 14 2.49 -5.90 -16.66
CA ARG A 14 2.06 -6.72 -15.52
C ARG A 14 3.21 -7.29 -14.72
N HIS A 15 4.35 -7.55 -15.34
CA HIS A 15 5.53 -8.07 -14.64
C HIS A 15 6.13 -7.01 -13.71
N HIS A 16 6.31 -5.77 -14.19
CA HIS A 16 6.77 -4.65 -13.39
C HIS A 16 5.84 -4.38 -12.21
N ARG A 17 4.52 -4.39 -12.44
CA ARG A 17 3.56 -4.21 -11.35
C ARG A 17 3.62 -5.34 -10.32
N VAL A 18 3.72 -6.60 -10.75
CA VAL A 18 3.87 -7.74 -9.84
C VAL A 18 5.16 -7.62 -9.02
N PHE A 19 6.29 -7.26 -9.64
CA PHE A 19 7.53 -7.03 -8.89
C PHE A 19 7.39 -5.86 -7.91
N GLY A 20 6.74 -4.77 -8.32
CA GLY A 20 6.48 -3.64 -7.42
C GLY A 20 5.62 -4.02 -6.22
N ASP A 21 4.52 -4.74 -6.44
CA ASP A 21 3.63 -5.22 -5.38
C ASP A 21 4.36 -6.20 -4.43
N ILE A 22 5.23 -7.07 -4.96
CA ILE A 22 6.09 -7.95 -4.16
C ILE A 22 7.06 -7.10 -3.32
N HIS A 23 7.85 -6.22 -3.93
CA HIS A 23 8.83 -5.43 -3.17
C HIS A 23 8.19 -4.55 -2.09
N TRP A 24 7.04 -3.93 -2.41
CA TRP A 24 6.29 -3.11 -1.46
C TRP A 24 5.83 -3.92 -0.24
N SER A 25 5.32 -5.13 -0.43
CA SER A 25 4.84 -5.97 0.67
C SER A 25 5.96 -6.31 1.69
N HIS A 26 7.22 -6.21 1.27
CA HIS A 26 8.41 -6.48 2.08
C HIS A 26 9.06 -5.21 2.63
N ALA A 27 8.36 -4.06 2.54
CA ALA A 27 8.88 -2.73 2.85
C ALA A 27 10.16 -2.35 2.07
N ASP A 28 10.40 -2.98 0.90
CA ASP A 28 11.50 -2.61 0.01
C ASP A 28 11.04 -1.51 -0.97
N THR A 29 10.80 -0.32 -0.41
CA THR A 29 10.20 0.80 -1.17
C THR A 29 11.06 1.22 -2.36
N ALA A 30 12.38 1.16 -2.25
CA ALA A 30 13.28 1.53 -3.34
C ALA A 30 13.10 0.63 -4.57
N GLN A 31 13.05 -0.70 -4.36
CA GLN A 31 12.82 -1.64 -5.46
C GLN A 31 11.37 -1.58 -5.97
N ALA A 32 10.41 -1.35 -5.09
CA ALA A 32 9.02 -1.16 -5.49
C ALA A 32 8.85 0.06 -6.40
N VAL A 33 9.41 1.21 -6.02
CA VAL A 33 9.43 2.45 -6.79
C VAL A 33 10.09 2.23 -8.15
N THR A 34 11.28 1.62 -8.17
CA THR A 34 12.01 1.32 -9.41
C THR A 34 11.15 0.47 -10.37
N ALA A 35 10.48 -0.56 -9.85
CA ALA A 35 9.63 -1.42 -10.64
C ALA A 35 8.40 -0.68 -11.19
N PHE A 36 7.72 0.13 -10.37
CA PHE A 36 6.56 0.90 -10.83
C PHE A 36 6.93 2.01 -11.81
N GLU A 37 8.07 2.70 -11.63
CA GLU A 37 8.56 3.67 -12.60
C GLU A 37 8.84 3.03 -13.97
N ALA A 38 9.49 1.86 -13.97
CA ALA A 38 9.73 1.09 -15.20
C ALA A 38 8.40 0.65 -15.85
N GLY A 39 7.45 0.15 -15.06
CA GLY A 39 6.12 -0.22 -15.56
C GLY A 39 5.34 0.96 -16.16
N ARG A 40 5.43 2.14 -15.55
CA ARG A 40 4.82 3.37 -16.08
C ARG A 40 5.44 3.78 -17.41
N ALA A 41 6.78 3.74 -17.51
CA ALA A 41 7.50 4.09 -18.71
C ALA A 41 7.20 3.11 -19.86
N GLU A 42 7.15 1.79 -19.58
CA GLU A 42 6.75 0.78 -20.55
C GLU A 42 5.30 1.00 -21.01
N ALA A 43 4.36 1.23 -20.08
CA ALA A 43 2.98 1.51 -20.43
C ALA A 43 2.83 2.75 -21.31
N GLU A 44 3.61 3.81 -21.06
CA GLU A 44 3.66 5.01 -21.89
C GLU A 44 4.19 4.72 -23.30
N GLN A 45 5.32 3.99 -23.42
CA GLN A 45 5.90 3.60 -24.71
C GLN A 45 4.93 2.80 -25.58
N HIS A 46 4.09 1.96 -24.95
CA HIS A 46 3.11 1.13 -25.63
C HIS A 46 1.73 1.79 -25.79
N GLY A 47 1.55 3.06 -25.39
CA GLY A 47 0.28 3.76 -25.46
C GLY A 47 -0.82 3.17 -24.56
N ALA A 48 -0.44 2.38 -23.54
CA ALA A 48 -1.35 1.71 -22.63
C ALA A 48 -1.80 2.63 -21.50
N VAL A 49 -2.63 3.64 -21.81
CA VAL A 49 -3.04 4.72 -20.89
C VAL A 49 -3.60 4.22 -19.56
N GLY A 50 -4.41 3.16 -19.57
CA GLY A 50 -4.98 2.59 -18.33
C GLY A 50 -3.96 1.85 -17.46
N GLU A 51 -2.96 1.19 -18.04
CA GLU A 51 -1.88 0.56 -17.26
C GLU A 51 -0.94 1.63 -16.69
N ARG A 52 -0.68 2.69 -17.46
CA ARG A 52 0.10 3.84 -17.02
C ARG A 52 -0.55 4.51 -15.79
N ALA A 53 -1.85 4.78 -15.85
CA ALA A 53 -2.60 5.36 -14.74
C ALA A 53 -2.60 4.45 -13.50
N MET A 54 -2.89 3.15 -13.68
CA MET A 54 -2.85 2.18 -12.58
C MET A 54 -1.46 2.09 -11.94
N THR A 55 -0.40 2.06 -12.75
CA THR A 55 0.98 1.96 -12.26
C THR A 55 1.41 3.23 -11.54
N GLN A 56 0.94 4.40 -11.99
CA GLN A 56 1.15 5.66 -11.29
C GLN A 56 0.49 5.67 -9.90
N VAL A 57 -0.73 5.13 -9.77
CA VAL A 57 -1.37 4.97 -8.44
C VAL A 57 -0.56 4.05 -7.54
N ARG A 58 -0.02 2.95 -8.08
CA ARG A 58 0.83 2.00 -7.33
C ARG A 58 2.16 2.61 -6.89
N LEU A 59 2.78 3.41 -7.75
CA LEU A 59 3.97 4.20 -7.41
C LEU A 59 3.69 5.15 -6.25
N ALA A 60 2.60 5.92 -6.34
CA ALA A 60 2.18 6.83 -5.27
C ALA A 60 1.86 6.07 -3.96
N LEU A 61 1.27 4.88 -4.05
CA LEU A 61 1.01 4.00 -2.90
C LEU A 61 2.29 3.54 -2.22
N ALA A 62 3.32 3.14 -2.96
CA ALA A 62 4.58 2.72 -2.35
C ALA A 62 5.27 3.90 -1.64
N LEU A 63 5.24 5.08 -2.26
CA LEU A 63 5.83 6.29 -1.71
C LEU A 63 5.07 6.83 -0.51
N SER A 64 3.74 6.69 -0.44
CA SER A 64 2.95 7.31 0.64
C SER A 64 3.35 6.84 2.04
N PHE A 65 3.90 5.63 2.17
CA PHE A 65 4.47 5.14 3.43
C PHE A 65 5.84 5.75 3.75
N ALA A 66 6.71 5.93 2.75
CA ALA A 66 8.12 6.25 2.94
C ALA A 66 8.49 7.73 2.74
N ASP A 67 7.82 8.41 1.81
CA ASP A 67 8.08 9.79 1.40
C ASP A 67 6.75 10.48 1.06
N PRO A 68 6.07 11.09 2.06
CA PRO A 68 4.76 11.70 1.85
C PRO A 68 4.78 12.91 0.90
N VAL A 69 5.90 13.62 0.82
CA VAL A 69 6.04 14.78 -0.06
C VAL A 69 6.04 14.32 -1.51
N ARG A 70 6.95 13.40 -1.86
CA ARG A 70 7.01 12.84 -3.20
C ARG A 70 5.72 12.08 -3.55
N ALA A 71 5.12 11.37 -2.60
CA ALA A 71 3.83 10.72 -2.82
C ALA A 71 2.72 11.71 -3.22
N GLY A 72 2.77 12.96 -2.74
CA GLY A 72 1.86 14.02 -3.13
C GLY A 72 1.96 14.36 -4.63
N ASP A 73 3.17 14.54 -5.14
CA ASP A 73 3.41 14.83 -6.56
C ASP A 73 2.97 13.66 -7.45
N GLU A 74 3.34 12.44 -7.06
CA GLU A 74 3.01 11.23 -7.82
C GLU A 74 1.49 10.95 -7.79
N LEU A 75 0.80 11.30 -6.70
CA LEU A 75 -0.65 11.22 -6.60
C LEU A 75 -1.34 12.29 -7.45
N ALA A 76 -0.79 13.50 -7.54
CA ALA A 76 -1.31 14.53 -8.44
C ALA A 76 -1.24 14.09 -9.91
N LEU A 77 -0.12 13.49 -10.32
CA LEU A 77 0.02 12.88 -11.64
C LEU A 77 -0.95 11.70 -11.82
N ALA A 78 -1.16 10.87 -10.79
CA ALA A 78 -2.13 9.78 -10.84
C ALA A 78 -3.55 10.28 -11.16
N HIS A 79 -3.99 11.36 -10.50
CA HIS A 79 -5.29 11.98 -10.78
C HIS A 79 -5.40 12.50 -12.21
N GLN A 80 -4.35 13.15 -12.72
CA GLN A 80 -4.32 13.61 -14.12
C GLN A 80 -4.43 12.45 -15.11
N LEU A 81 -3.74 11.34 -14.85
CA LEU A 81 -3.76 10.17 -15.74
C LEU A 81 -5.06 9.36 -15.65
N LEU A 82 -5.75 9.42 -14.51
CA LEU A 82 -7.06 8.78 -14.34
C LEU A 82 -8.20 9.61 -14.93
N ASP A 83 -7.99 10.91 -15.18
CA ASP A 83 -9.02 11.78 -15.74
C ASP A 83 -9.49 11.27 -17.11
N GLY A 84 -10.81 11.19 -17.29
CA GLY A 84 -11.44 10.62 -18.48
C GLY A 84 -11.37 9.09 -18.61
N LEU A 85 -10.78 8.35 -17.66
CA LEU A 85 -10.76 6.88 -17.68
C LEU A 85 -11.87 6.28 -16.78
N ASP A 86 -12.53 5.23 -17.27
CA ASP A 86 -13.42 4.41 -16.44
C ASP A 86 -12.61 3.40 -15.59
N GLN A 87 -11.93 3.91 -14.56
CA GLN A 87 -11.12 3.11 -13.63
C GLN A 87 -11.47 3.41 -12.17
N ARG A 88 -12.75 3.32 -11.82
CA ARG A 88 -13.29 3.64 -10.49
C ARG A 88 -12.49 3.04 -9.32
N SER A 89 -12.04 1.79 -9.45
CA SER A 89 -11.21 1.16 -8.42
C SER A 89 -9.88 1.86 -8.21
N ASN A 90 -9.22 2.34 -9.27
CA ASN A 90 -7.94 3.05 -9.15
C ASN A 90 -8.16 4.46 -8.61
N THR A 91 -9.29 5.10 -8.94
CA THR A 91 -9.69 6.38 -8.33
C THR A 91 -9.88 6.25 -6.82
N LEU A 92 -10.60 5.21 -6.35
CA LEU A 92 -10.74 4.98 -4.90
C LEU A 92 -9.42 4.57 -4.26
N LEU A 93 -8.59 3.76 -4.92
CA LEU A 93 -7.26 3.45 -4.41
C LEU A 93 -6.40 4.71 -4.27
N ALA A 94 -6.45 5.66 -5.21
CA ALA A 94 -5.76 6.95 -5.11
C ALA A 94 -6.23 7.76 -3.88
N GLN A 95 -7.52 7.68 -3.52
CA GLN A 95 -8.02 8.28 -2.27
C GLN A 95 -7.46 7.57 -1.03
N VAL A 96 -7.30 6.25 -1.05
CA VAL A 96 -6.59 5.53 0.02
C VAL A 96 -5.12 5.95 0.11
N VAL A 97 -4.45 6.14 -1.03
CA VAL A 97 -3.07 6.67 -1.05
C VAL A 97 -2.99 8.04 -0.40
N ALA A 98 -3.97 8.92 -0.68
CA ALA A 98 -4.07 10.21 0.00
C ALA A 98 -4.21 10.05 1.52
N LEU A 99 -5.00 9.06 1.97
CA LEU A 99 -5.16 8.75 3.38
C LEU A 99 -3.84 8.30 4.03
N ILE A 100 -3.11 7.38 3.39
CA ILE A 100 -1.81 6.90 3.87
C ILE A 100 -0.79 8.04 3.94
N LYS A 101 -0.76 8.90 2.92
CA LYS A 101 0.17 10.03 2.86
C LYS A 101 -0.02 10.98 4.06
N ASP A 102 -1.26 11.20 4.47
CA ASP A 102 -1.65 12.12 5.54
C ASP A 102 -1.72 11.45 6.93
N THR A 103 -1.29 10.19 7.04
CA THR A 103 -1.21 9.43 8.29
C THR A 103 -0.50 10.23 9.39
N GLY A 104 -1.08 10.18 10.59
CA GLY A 104 -0.65 10.92 11.77
C GLY A 104 -1.44 12.22 12.01
N THR A 105 -2.14 12.75 11.00
CA THR A 105 -2.97 13.95 11.14
C THR A 105 -4.37 13.63 11.65
N ASP A 106 -4.99 14.55 12.39
CA ASP A 106 -6.31 14.34 13.02
C ASP A 106 -7.46 14.11 12.02
N SER A 107 -7.26 14.45 10.74
CA SER A 107 -8.28 14.30 9.69
C SER A 107 -8.47 12.85 9.21
N VAL A 108 -7.49 11.98 9.47
CA VAL A 108 -7.43 10.63 8.86
C VAL A 108 -8.61 9.74 9.26
N PRO A 109 -8.99 9.59 10.55
CA PRO A 109 -10.12 8.72 10.91
C PRO A 109 -11.45 9.12 10.25
N GLY A 110 -11.75 10.43 10.21
CA GLY A 110 -12.97 10.93 9.57
C GLY A 110 -12.99 10.66 8.06
N ARG A 111 -11.85 10.87 7.37
CA ARG A 111 -11.71 10.58 5.94
C ARG A 111 -11.75 9.09 5.64
N ALA A 112 -11.20 8.25 6.51
CA ALA A 112 -11.30 6.80 6.40
C ALA A 112 -12.76 6.35 6.45
N GLN A 113 -13.55 6.89 7.39
CA GLN A 113 -14.98 6.57 7.49
C GLN A 113 -15.76 6.95 6.22
N SER A 114 -15.54 8.14 5.66
CA SER A 114 -16.14 8.55 4.39
C SER A 114 -15.74 7.60 3.26
N LEU A 115 -14.45 7.23 3.20
CA LEU A 115 -13.93 6.35 2.16
C LEU A 115 -14.48 4.92 2.26
N HIS A 116 -14.75 4.40 3.46
CA HIS A 116 -15.49 3.15 3.62
C HIS A 116 -16.88 3.24 2.98
N ALA A 117 -17.63 4.31 3.23
CA ALA A 117 -18.96 4.49 2.64
C ALA A 117 -18.89 4.57 1.10
N ASP A 118 -17.89 5.27 0.56
CA ASP A 118 -17.69 5.38 -0.90
C ASP A 118 -17.33 4.03 -1.53
N ILE A 119 -16.50 3.22 -0.85
CA ILE A 119 -16.14 1.86 -1.30
C ILE A 119 -17.36 0.94 -1.33
N GLU A 120 -18.20 1.00 -0.30
CA GLU A 120 -19.45 0.22 -0.24
C GLU A 120 -20.42 0.65 -1.35
N ALA A 121 -20.63 1.96 -1.52
CA ALA A 121 -21.48 2.49 -2.58
C ALA A 121 -20.98 2.12 -3.98
N ALA A 122 -19.66 1.98 -4.15
CA ALA A 122 -19.04 1.55 -5.40
C ALA A 122 -19.07 0.03 -5.62
N GLY A 123 -19.43 -0.78 -4.61
CA GLY A 123 -19.41 -2.24 -4.68
C GLY A 123 -18.00 -2.82 -4.82
N LEU A 124 -16.99 -2.19 -4.20
CA LEU A 124 -15.58 -2.58 -4.31
C LEU A 124 -14.98 -3.00 -2.95
N PRO A 125 -15.60 -3.94 -2.21
CA PRO A 125 -15.29 -4.21 -0.80
C PRO A 125 -13.83 -4.64 -0.56
N PHE A 126 -13.15 -5.15 -1.58
CA PHE A 126 -11.74 -5.49 -1.51
C PHE A 126 -10.83 -4.28 -1.23
N LEU A 127 -11.30 -3.04 -1.36
CA LEU A 127 -10.53 -1.84 -1.03
C LEU A 127 -10.52 -1.55 0.48
N HIS A 128 -11.45 -2.10 1.28
CA HIS A 128 -11.49 -1.87 2.73
C HIS A 128 -10.18 -2.26 3.43
N ARG A 129 -9.53 -3.34 2.99
CA ARG A 129 -8.23 -3.75 3.55
C ARG A 129 -7.12 -2.71 3.38
N PHE A 130 -7.17 -1.91 2.31
CA PHE A 130 -6.20 -0.81 2.15
C PHE A 130 -6.52 0.36 3.08
N VAL A 131 -7.80 0.64 3.32
CA VAL A 131 -8.21 1.65 4.30
C VAL A 131 -7.79 1.24 5.72
N GLU A 132 -8.03 -0.01 6.10
CA GLU A 132 -7.63 -0.51 7.41
C GLU A 132 -6.09 -0.60 7.54
N LEU A 133 -5.35 -0.90 6.46
CA LEU A 133 -3.89 -0.81 6.47
C LEU A 133 -3.40 0.63 6.67
N ALA A 134 -4.08 1.61 6.07
CA ALA A 134 -3.79 3.02 6.27
C ALA A 134 -4.06 3.45 7.73
N LEU A 135 -5.17 2.98 8.31
CA LEU A 135 -5.51 3.21 9.72
C LEU A 135 -4.49 2.54 10.66
N ALA A 136 -4.03 1.33 10.36
CA ALA A 136 -3.00 0.66 11.15
C ALA A 136 -1.70 1.47 11.16
N PHE A 137 -1.29 1.97 10.00
CA PHE A 137 -0.14 2.87 9.89
C PHE A 137 -0.37 4.18 10.68
N HIS A 138 -1.58 4.72 10.63
CA HIS A 138 -1.97 5.92 11.38
C HIS A 138 -1.86 5.75 12.89
N HIS A 139 -2.51 4.72 13.44
CA HIS A 139 -2.47 4.46 14.88
C HIS A 139 -1.07 4.08 15.35
N ALA A 140 -0.30 3.33 14.55
CA ALA A 140 1.10 3.05 14.84
C ALA A 140 1.97 4.33 14.87
N ALA A 141 1.75 5.26 13.93
CA ALA A 141 2.44 6.54 13.90
C ALA A 141 2.07 7.43 15.10
N ARG A 142 0.81 7.40 15.56
CA ARG A 142 0.35 8.19 16.72
C ARG A 142 0.62 7.54 18.07
N GLY A 143 0.99 6.27 18.11
CA GLY A 143 1.14 5.51 19.36
C GLY A 143 -0.20 5.14 20.01
N GLU A 144 -1.26 5.00 19.22
CA GLU A 144 -2.61 4.68 19.66
C GLU A 144 -2.81 3.16 19.70
N GLU A 145 -2.27 2.50 20.72
CA GLU A 145 -2.20 1.03 20.80
C GLU A 145 -3.57 0.34 20.75
N GLN A 146 -4.59 0.90 21.41
CA GLN A 146 -5.94 0.33 21.46
C GLN A 146 -6.62 0.38 20.08
N ASP A 147 -6.52 1.52 19.39
CA ASP A 147 -7.08 1.69 18.06
C ASP A 147 -6.33 0.85 17.01
N LEU A 148 -5.01 0.71 17.17
CA LEU A 148 -4.22 -0.22 16.36
C LEU A 148 -4.69 -1.67 16.54
N ALA A 149 -4.90 -2.12 17.78
CA ALA A 149 -5.38 -3.48 18.05
C ALA A 149 -6.78 -3.73 17.46
N ALA A 150 -7.67 -2.74 17.54
CA ALA A 150 -8.99 -2.82 16.92
C ALA A 150 -8.88 -2.90 15.38
N THR A 151 -7.98 -2.12 14.78
CA THR A 151 -7.73 -2.11 13.34
C THR A 151 -7.14 -3.42 12.83
N ILE A 152 -6.18 -4.00 13.57
CA ILE A 152 -5.63 -5.34 13.29
C ILE A 152 -6.73 -6.40 13.31
N SER A 153 -7.68 -6.29 14.25
CA SER A 153 -8.80 -7.23 14.33
C SER A 153 -9.71 -7.14 13.11
N ARG A 154 -10.03 -5.93 12.63
CA ARG A 154 -10.79 -5.72 11.39
C ARG A 154 -10.04 -6.20 10.14
N LEU A 155 -8.72 -5.96 10.07
CA LEU A 155 -7.89 -6.50 8.99
C LEU A 155 -7.97 -8.03 8.94
N ARG A 156 -7.87 -8.69 10.09
CA ARG A 156 -7.98 -10.16 10.18
C ARG A 156 -9.31 -10.67 9.64
N GLU A 157 -10.42 -9.99 9.97
CA GLU A 157 -11.75 -10.32 9.43
C GLU A 157 -11.80 -10.15 7.91
N LEU A 158 -11.27 -9.05 7.38
CA LEU A 158 -11.23 -8.77 5.95
C LEU A 158 -10.33 -9.73 5.16
N THR A 159 -9.33 -10.34 5.81
CA THR A 159 -8.37 -11.25 5.19
C THR A 159 -8.57 -12.72 5.60
N ALA A 160 -9.71 -13.06 6.21
CA ALA A 160 -9.97 -14.39 6.76
C ALA A 160 -9.94 -15.51 5.72
N THR A 161 -10.16 -15.20 4.43
CA THR A 161 -10.07 -16.16 3.32
C THR A 161 -8.62 -16.51 2.92
N GLY A 162 -7.63 -15.87 3.54
CA GLY A 162 -6.19 -16.03 3.24
C GLY A 162 -5.67 -15.02 2.22
N ASP A 163 -6.54 -14.47 1.39
CA ASP A 163 -6.18 -13.40 0.46
C ASP A 163 -5.72 -12.15 1.24
N PHE A 164 -4.51 -11.69 0.94
CA PHE A 164 -3.90 -10.53 1.61
C PHE A 164 -3.71 -10.69 3.12
N ALA A 165 -3.69 -11.92 3.65
CA ALA A 165 -3.45 -12.18 5.08
C ALA A 165 -2.17 -11.52 5.61
N TYR A 166 -1.16 -11.36 4.74
CA TYR A 166 0.07 -10.62 5.03
C TYR A 166 -0.13 -9.15 5.44
N PHE A 167 -1.29 -8.52 5.16
CA PHE A 167 -1.63 -7.19 5.68
C PHE A 167 -1.75 -7.18 7.21
N THR A 168 -2.23 -8.29 7.79
CA THR A 168 -2.28 -8.44 9.24
C THR A 168 -0.86 -8.50 9.81
N ASP A 169 0.04 -9.27 9.17
CA ASP A 169 1.46 -9.34 9.57
C ASP A 169 2.12 -7.95 9.51
N ILE A 170 1.91 -7.23 8.40
CA ILE A 170 2.42 -5.87 8.21
C ILE A 170 1.92 -4.93 9.33
N ALA A 171 0.63 -4.98 9.68
CA ALA A 171 0.06 -4.15 10.73
C ALA A 171 0.67 -4.45 12.12
N HIS A 172 0.92 -5.72 12.42
CA HIS A 172 1.68 -6.12 13.62
C HIS A 172 3.12 -5.56 13.58
N PHE A 173 3.80 -5.65 12.44
CA PHE A 173 5.16 -5.14 12.28
C PHE A 173 5.24 -3.62 12.46
N MET A 174 4.30 -2.87 11.88
CA MET A 174 4.18 -1.42 12.09
C MET A 174 4.07 -1.06 13.58
N GLY A 175 3.24 -1.82 14.32
CA GLY A 175 3.04 -1.66 15.76
C GLY A 175 4.16 -2.16 16.65
N ALA A 176 5.20 -2.80 16.10
CA ALA A 176 6.18 -3.59 16.88
C ALA A 176 5.51 -4.64 17.80
N LEU A 177 4.39 -5.20 17.35
CA LEU A 177 3.62 -6.21 18.08
C LEU A 177 4.08 -7.62 17.68
N PRO A 178 4.06 -8.60 18.60
CA PRO A 178 4.29 -9.99 18.25
C PRO A 178 3.16 -10.50 17.35
N LEU A 179 3.48 -11.39 16.42
CA LEU A 179 2.46 -12.13 15.69
C LEU A 179 1.83 -13.19 16.62
N PRO A 180 0.50 -13.41 16.56
CA PRO A 180 -0.16 -14.45 17.36
C PRO A 180 0.26 -15.86 16.92
N GLU A 181 0.58 -16.02 15.64
CA GLU A 181 1.09 -17.24 15.01
C GLU A 181 2.23 -16.86 14.05
N PRO A 182 3.17 -17.75 13.75
CA PRO A 182 4.19 -17.49 12.74
C PRO A 182 3.55 -17.09 11.40
N SER A 183 4.14 -16.12 10.71
CA SER A 183 3.65 -15.67 9.41
C SER A 183 3.59 -16.84 8.41
N ALA A 184 2.41 -17.08 7.83
CA ALA A 184 2.26 -17.99 6.70
C ALA A 184 2.81 -17.40 5.37
N THR A 185 3.10 -16.10 5.37
CA THR A 185 3.65 -15.38 4.22
C THR A 185 5.09 -15.78 3.96
N ARG A 186 5.41 -16.09 2.70
CA ARG A 186 6.78 -16.37 2.28
C ARG A 186 7.52 -15.06 1.97
N TRP A 187 8.28 -14.58 2.94
CA TRP A 187 9.13 -13.42 2.77
C TRP A 187 10.36 -13.72 1.88
N THR A 188 10.84 -12.73 1.11
CA THR A 188 12.01 -12.81 0.22
C THR A 188 13.31 -12.53 0.97
N LYS A 189 13.19 -11.84 2.12
CA LYS A 189 14.21 -11.65 3.16
C LYS A 189 13.75 -12.39 4.42
N SER A 190 14.51 -12.31 5.51
CA SER A 190 14.04 -12.84 6.79
C SER A 190 12.80 -12.07 7.28
N GLU A 191 11.93 -12.72 8.07
CA GLU A 191 10.78 -12.05 8.68
C GLU A 191 11.22 -10.89 9.58
N ASP A 192 12.33 -11.05 10.30
CA ASP A 192 12.88 -10.00 11.17
C ASP A 192 13.34 -8.76 10.38
N ASP A 193 13.92 -8.95 9.19
CA ASP A 193 14.29 -7.84 8.29
C ASP A 193 13.03 -7.10 7.81
N VAL A 194 12.00 -7.84 7.39
CA VAL A 194 10.73 -7.24 6.92
C VAL A 194 10.03 -6.52 8.06
N ARG A 195 9.99 -7.12 9.26
CA ARG A 195 9.46 -6.50 10.48
C ARG A 195 10.18 -5.20 10.80
N SER A 196 11.51 -5.23 10.78
CA SER A 196 12.34 -4.05 11.06
C SER A 196 12.13 -2.95 10.02
N ALA A 197 11.99 -3.30 8.74
CA ALA A 197 11.75 -2.35 7.67
C ALA A 197 10.38 -1.66 7.80
N TRP A 198 9.30 -2.41 8.03
CA TRP A 198 7.97 -1.82 8.28
C TRP A 198 7.94 -0.94 9.54
N ARG A 199 8.62 -1.38 10.60
CA ARG A 199 8.75 -0.55 11.81
C ARG A 199 9.54 0.73 11.55
N GLY A 200 10.59 0.66 10.73
CA GLY A 200 11.37 1.83 10.31
C GLY A 200 10.53 2.88 9.58
N LEU A 201 9.57 2.47 8.73
CA LEU A 201 8.65 3.38 8.07
C LEU A 201 7.75 4.14 9.06
N VAL A 202 7.27 3.48 10.12
CA VAL A 202 6.50 4.13 11.19
C VAL A 202 7.35 5.14 11.95
N GLN A 203 8.60 4.79 12.28
CA GLN A 203 9.52 5.69 12.97
C GLN A 203 9.87 6.91 12.11
N ALA A 204 10.11 6.71 10.82
CA ALA A 204 10.32 7.81 9.88
C ALA A 204 9.09 8.74 9.81
N ARG A 205 7.88 8.18 9.83
CA ARG A 205 6.63 8.96 9.90
C ARG A 205 6.52 9.76 11.19
N GLN A 206 6.87 9.19 12.34
CA GLN A 206 6.88 9.88 13.63
C GLN A 206 7.87 11.06 13.64
N GLU A 207 9.06 10.87 13.06
CA GLU A 207 10.04 11.95 12.88
C GLU A 207 9.49 13.08 11.99
N TYR A 208 8.90 12.71 10.86
CA TYR A 208 8.27 13.65 9.92
C TYR A 208 7.21 14.52 10.63
N LEU A 209 6.28 13.90 11.36
CA LEU A 209 5.21 14.61 12.08
C LEU A 209 5.73 15.52 13.19
N ARG A 210 6.83 15.14 13.85
CA ARG A 210 7.45 15.95 14.91
C ARG A 210 8.23 17.14 14.36
N THR A 211 8.86 17.00 13.19
CA THR A 211 9.63 18.08 12.56
C THR A 211 8.74 19.08 11.82
N GLY A 212 7.51 18.68 11.46
CA GLY A 212 6.50 19.57 10.86
C GLY A 212 6.89 20.08 9.47
N ILE A 213 7.76 19.35 8.77
CA ILE A 213 8.22 19.67 7.40
C ILE A 213 7.18 19.20 6.38
#